data_AF-A0A8H5WB32-F1
#
_entry.id   AF-A0A8H5WB32-F1
#
_cell.length_a   1.000
_cell.length_b   1.000
_cell.length_c   1.000
_cell.angle_alpha   90.00
_cell.angle_beta   90.00
_cell.angle_gamma   90.00
#
_symmetry.space_group_name_H-M   'P 1'
#
loop_
_entity.id
_entity.type
_entity.pdbx_description
1 polymer ?
#
loop_
_entity_poly.entity_id
_entity_poly.type
_entity_poly.pdbx_seq_one_letter_code
_entity_poly.pdbx_strand_id
1 'polypeptide(L)'
;MPAINAMSIPVEPSPIYRGDDFASPVDVRTAFTLALSRMYRNEVPLYENLVQIVHAVNTDVLSEHPDSMKDALLSQRLDLERHGAIRLGTPFELRTMARLFAILGLKAVGYYDLSVAELPMHGTCFRPVDLESLDQNPFRVFTTLLRPELIVNDETRELALKLLSRRHIFSGRLLELINCAERQNWNLLWDNCGL
;
A
#
# COMPACT_ATOMS: atom_id res chain seq x y z
N MET A 1 15.76 35.10 5.28
CA MET A 1 15.54 34.03 4.29
C MET A 1 16.58 32.94 4.57
N PRO A 2 16.33 31.94 5.42
CA PRO A 2 17.27 30.85 5.59
C PRO A 2 17.03 29.79 4.51
N ALA A 3 18.13 29.34 3.90
CA ALA A 3 18.16 28.32 2.87
C ALA A 3 17.66 26.97 3.41
N ILE A 4 16.72 26.36 2.69
CA ILE A 4 16.20 25.03 2.99
C ILE A 4 17.28 24.04 2.52
N ASN A 5 18.03 23.51 3.48
CA ASN A 5 19.02 22.48 3.22
C ASN A 5 18.25 21.19 2.91
N ALA A 6 18.36 20.69 1.68
CA ALA A 6 17.80 19.40 1.28
C ALA A 6 18.61 18.29 1.98
N MET A 7 18.27 18.00 3.23
CA MET A 7 18.78 16.82 3.92
C MET A 7 18.25 15.59 3.19
N SER A 8 19.12 15.03 2.37
CA SER A 8 18.96 13.73 1.76
C SER A 8 18.92 12.74 2.91
N ILE A 9 17.77 12.09 3.13
CA ILE A 9 17.67 10.98 4.09
C ILE A 9 18.71 9.95 3.65
N PRO A 10 19.68 9.57 4.50
CA PRO A 10 20.60 8.49 4.17
C PRO A 10 19.77 7.22 4.04
N VAL A 11 19.63 6.71 2.82
CA VAL A 11 19.18 5.34 2.60
C VAL A 11 20.32 4.49 3.15
N GLU A 12 20.14 3.90 4.34
CA GLU A 12 21.05 2.85 4.80
C GLU A 12 21.21 1.81 3.69
N PRO A 13 22.42 1.28 3.46
CA PRO A 13 22.63 0.29 2.42
C PRO A 13 21.63 -0.85 2.65
N SER A 14 20.81 -1.13 1.63
CA SER A 14 19.94 -2.29 1.61
C SER A 14 20.75 -3.51 2.06
N PRO A 15 20.20 -4.39 2.91
CA PRO A 15 20.90 -5.62 3.29
C PRO A 15 21.45 -6.28 2.02
N ILE A 16 22.68 -6.77 2.08
CA ILE A 16 23.29 -7.46 0.93
C ILE A 16 22.51 -8.76 0.73
N TYR A 17 21.41 -8.71 0.00
CA TYR A 17 20.63 -9.87 -0.38
C TYR A 17 21.35 -10.57 -1.52
N ARG A 18 21.59 -11.87 -1.38
CA ARG A 18 22.00 -12.70 -2.51
C ARG A 18 20.75 -12.90 -3.38
N GLY A 19 20.89 -12.88 -4.71
CA GLY A 19 19.75 -13.04 -5.63
C GLY A 19 18.92 -14.31 -5.43
N ASP A 20 19.52 -15.31 -4.77
CA ASP A 20 18.91 -16.59 -4.41
C ASP A 20 18.13 -16.59 -3.08
N ASP A 21 18.14 -15.49 -2.31
CA ASP A 21 17.41 -15.40 -1.04
C ASP A 21 15.97 -14.90 -1.27
N PHE A 22 15.04 -15.46 -0.50
CA PHE A 22 13.67 -14.96 -0.46
C PHE A 22 13.61 -13.58 0.19
N ALA A 23 12.88 -12.66 -0.44
CA ALA A 23 12.58 -11.35 0.11
C ALA A 23 11.58 -11.47 1.27
N SER A 24 11.89 -10.82 2.39
CA SER A 24 10.93 -10.71 3.50
C SER A 24 9.69 -9.96 3.01
N PRO A 25 8.47 -10.39 3.38
CA PRO A 25 7.25 -9.64 3.08
C PRO A 25 7.29 -8.19 3.54
N VAL A 26 8.02 -7.89 4.62
CA VAL A 26 8.22 -6.52 5.11
C VAL A 26 9.06 -5.68 4.16
N ASP A 27 10.11 -6.25 3.59
CA ASP A 27 11.00 -5.56 2.66
C ASP A 27 10.28 -5.29 1.34
N VAL A 28 9.56 -6.28 0.81
CA VAL A 28 8.74 -6.12 -0.39
C VAL A 28 7.64 -5.07 -0.16
N ARG A 29 7.00 -5.08 1.02
CA ARG A 29 6.03 -4.05 1.41
C ARG A 29 6.66 -2.66 1.49
N THR A 30 7.85 -2.54 2.06
CA THR A 30 8.56 -1.26 2.16
C THR A 30 8.92 -0.71 0.79
N ALA A 31 9.49 -1.54 -0.08
CA ALA A 31 9.78 -1.15 -1.45
C ALA A 31 8.51 -0.74 -2.22
N PHE A 32 7.43 -1.50 -2.06
CA PHE A 32 6.12 -1.18 -2.65
C PHE A 32 5.59 0.18 -2.16
N THR A 33 5.60 0.43 -0.85
CA THR A 33 5.10 1.69 -0.27
C THR A 33 5.93 2.90 -0.72
N LEU A 34 7.25 2.75 -0.82
CA LEU A 34 8.14 3.81 -1.32
C LEU A 34 7.89 4.10 -2.80
N ALA A 35 7.79 3.06 -3.63
CA ALA A 35 7.49 3.20 -5.05
C ALA A 35 6.11 3.86 -5.27
N LEU A 36 5.09 3.43 -4.52
CA LEU A 36 3.75 3.99 -4.59
C LEU A 36 3.72 5.47 -4.16
N SER A 37 4.42 5.82 -3.08
CA SER A 37 4.50 7.21 -2.62
C SER A 37 5.23 8.10 -3.62
N ARG A 38 6.33 7.61 -4.23
CA ARG A 38 7.05 8.33 -5.28
C ARG A 38 6.18 8.55 -6.51
N MET A 39 5.47 7.51 -6.96
CA MET A 39 4.52 7.61 -8.07
C MET A 39 3.43 8.64 -7.77
N TYR A 40 2.79 8.56 -6.60
CA TYR A 40 1.71 9.45 -6.21
C TYR A 40 2.16 10.90 -6.03
N ARG A 41 3.38 11.12 -5.54
CA ARG A 41 4.01 12.46 -5.49
C ARG A 41 4.15 13.08 -6.88
N ASN A 42 4.60 12.29 -7.86
CA ASN A 42 4.74 12.77 -9.23
C ASN A 42 3.39 13.08 -9.90
N GLU A 43 2.34 12.32 -9.56
CA GLU A 43 1.00 12.51 -10.10
C GLU A 43 0.24 13.65 -9.41
N VAL A 44 0.48 13.87 -8.11
CA VAL A 44 -0.25 14.85 -7.27
C VAL A 44 0.76 15.72 -6.51
N PRO A 45 1.25 16.84 -7.09
CA PRO A 45 2.30 17.66 -6.46
C PRO A 45 1.96 18.18 -5.05
N LEU A 46 0.69 18.44 -4.75
CA LEU A 46 0.26 18.87 -3.41
C LEU A 46 0.47 17.80 -2.34
N TYR A 47 0.55 16.51 -2.72
CA TYR A 47 0.92 15.45 -1.80
C TYR A 47 2.34 15.62 -1.27
N GLU A 48 3.28 16.14 -2.08
CA GLU A 48 4.63 16.45 -1.62
C GLU A 48 4.62 17.49 -0.50
N ASN A 49 3.90 18.60 -0.73
CA ASN A 49 3.77 19.67 0.25
C ASN A 49 3.17 19.14 1.56
N LEU A 50 2.14 18.28 1.47
CA LEU A 50 1.55 17.65 2.66
C LEU A 50 2.57 16.81 3.43
N VAL A 51 3.36 15.97 2.74
CA VAL A 51 4.39 15.15 3.38
C VAL A 51 5.44 16.01 4.06
N GLN A 52 5.86 17.11 3.43
CA GLN A 52 6.82 18.06 4.03
C GLN A 52 6.25 18.73 5.30
N ILE A 53 4.98 19.14 5.27
CA ILE A 53 4.30 19.72 6.44
C ILE A 53 4.23 18.71 7.58
N VAL A 54 3.83 17.47 7.29
CA VAL A 54 3.76 16.39 8.30
C VAL A 54 5.12 16.12 8.92
N HIS A 55 6.18 16.04 8.11
CA HIS A 55 7.55 15.84 8.60
C HIS A 55 8.00 16.99 9.51
N ALA A 56 7.73 18.25 9.12
CA ALA A 56 8.06 19.42 9.94
C ALA A 56 7.35 19.39 11.29
N VAL A 57 6.03 19.14 11.30
CA VAL A 57 5.23 19.05 12.54
C VAL A 57 5.72 17.89 13.43
N ASN A 58 6.00 16.72 12.86
CA ASN A 58 6.53 15.59 13.62
C ASN A 58 7.87 15.93 14.28
N THR A 59 8.77 16.59 13.52
CA THR A 59 10.08 17.02 14.03
C THR A 59 9.93 18.00 15.19
N ASP A 60 9.06 19.00 15.04
CA ASP A 60 8.82 20.01 16.07
C ASP A 60 8.29 19.36 17.36
N VAL A 61 7.26 18.50 17.26
CA VAL A 61 6.65 17.82 18.42
C VAL A 61 7.65 16.92 19.16
N LEU A 62 8.47 16.16 18.43
CA LEU A 62 9.50 15.29 19.02
C LEU A 62 10.62 16.09 19.69
N SER A 63 10.97 17.26 19.14
CA SER A 63 11.98 18.13 19.74
C SER A 63 11.52 18.74 21.07
N GLU A 64 10.21 18.97 21.24
CA GLU A 64 9.62 19.52 22.46
C GLU A 64 9.42 18.47 23.57
N HIS A 65 9.39 17.17 23.22
CA HIS A 65 9.10 16.06 24.16
C HIS A 65 10.11 14.90 24.04
N PRO A 66 11.42 15.12 24.32
CA PRO A 66 12.45 14.12 24.08
C PRO A 66 12.36 12.92 25.05
N ASP A 67 12.00 11.75 24.52
CA ASP A 67 12.03 10.43 25.18
C ASP A 67 12.94 9.46 24.37
N SER A 68 14.23 9.56 24.67
CA SER A 68 15.43 9.23 23.86
C SER A 68 15.55 7.92 23.06
N MET A 69 14.73 6.88 23.30
CA MET A 69 14.81 5.60 22.56
C MET A 69 13.52 5.24 21.81
N LYS A 70 12.36 5.73 22.27
CA LYS A 70 11.10 5.56 21.53
C LYS A 70 11.06 6.48 20.33
N ASP A 71 11.64 7.67 20.44
CA ASP A 71 11.50 8.71 19.42
C ASP A 71 12.18 8.35 18.10
N ALA A 72 13.35 7.71 18.11
CA ALA A 72 14.06 7.36 16.86
C ALA A 72 13.31 6.29 16.05
N LEU A 73 12.83 5.23 16.71
CA LEU A 73 12.06 4.16 16.08
C LEU A 73 10.66 4.66 15.66
N LEU A 74 10.04 5.50 16.49
CA LEU A 74 8.76 6.14 16.18
C LEU A 74 8.90 7.10 14.99
N SER A 75 9.97 7.88 14.91
CA SER A 75 10.24 8.82 13.80
C SER A 75 10.36 8.08 12.46
N GLN A 76 11.20 7.04 12.40
CA GLN A 76 11.35 6.23 11.19
C GLN A 76 10.04 5.57 10.77
N ARG A 77 9.24 5.09 11.74
CA ARG A 77 7.92 4.51 11.46
C ARG A 77 6.94 5.56 10.95
N LEU A 78 6.87 6.73 11.59
CA LEU A 78 5.92 7.80 11.25
C LEU A 78 6.16 8.34 9.83
N ASP A 79 7.41 8.39 9.37
CA ASP A 79 7.74 8.84 8.01
C ASP A 79 7.31 7.84 6.92
N LEU A 80 7.21 6.55 7.27
CA LEU A 80 6.76 5.47 6.38
C LEU A 80 5.26 5.16 6.51
N GLU A 81 4.63 5.52 7.64
CA GLU A 81 3.24 5.21 7.94
C GLU A 81 2.29 5.88 6.94
N ARG A 82 1.71 5.06 6.05
CA ARG A 82 0.78 5.51 5.02
C ARG A 82 -0.39 4.54 4.88
N HIS A 83 -1.52 5.07 4.46
CA HIS A 83 -2.65 4.26 4.03
C HIS A 83 -3.08 4.65 2.61
N GLY A 84 -3.25 3.66 1.75
CA GLY A 84 -3.86 3.81 0.44
C GLY A 84 -5.36 3.51 0.47
N ALA A 85 -6.08 4.00 -0.52
CA ALA A 85 -7.47 3.62 -0.76
C ALA A 85 -7.67 3.32 -2.25
N ILE A 86 -8.22 2.15 -2.57
CA ILE A 86 -8.50 1.73 -3.94
C ILE A 86 -9.92 1.19 -4.08
N ARG A 87 -10.45 1.25 -5.30
CA ARG A 87 -11.81 0.82 -5.66
C ARG A 87 -11.74 -0.18 -6.79
N LEU A 88 -12.27 -1.37 -6.57
CA LEU A 88 -12.31 -2.47 -7.53
C LEU A 88 -13.75 -2.66 -8.00
N GLY A 89 -13.89 -3.12 -9.24
CA GLY A 89 -15.18 -3.28 -9.89
C GLY A 89 -15.66 -4.72 -9.96
N THR A 90 -14.77 -5.71 -9.83
CA THR A 90 -15.15 -7.13 -9.94
C THR A 90 -14.60 -8.00 -8.81
N PRO A 91 -15.28 -9.11 -8.47
CA PRO A 91 -14.76 -10.08 -7.52
C PRO A 91 -13.41 -10.69 -7.95
N PHE A 92 -13.15 -10.79 -9.26
CA PHE A 92 -11.87 -11.25 -9.78
C PHE A 92 -10.73 -10.28 -9.44
N GLU A 93 -10.98 -8.98 -9.60
CA GLU A 93 -10.01 -7.94 -9.24
C GLU A 93 -9.71 -7.98 -7.74
N LEU A 94 -10.74 -8.09 -6.88
CA LEU A 94 -10.55 -8.18 -5.43
C LEU A 94 -9.74 -9.42 -5.03
N ARG A 95 -10.05 -10.60 -5.57
CA ARG A 95 -9.28 -11.82 -5.31
C ARG A 95 -7.83 -11.69 -5.76
N THR A 96 -7.59 -11.07 -6.91
CA THR A 96 -6.23 -10.88 -7.43
C THR A 96 -5.43 -9.90 -6.57
N MET A 97 -6.05 -8.80 -6.14
CA MET A 97 -5.43 -7.87 -5.19
C MET A 97 -5.14 -8.55 -3.85
N ALA A 98 -6.04 -9.39 -3.34
CA ALA A 98 -5.79 -10.14 -2.10
C ALA A 98 -4.55 -11.04 -2.20
N ARG A 99 -4.36 -11.71 -3.35
CA ARG A 99 -3.17 -12.53 -3.63
C ARG A 99 -1.89 -11.69 -3.71
N LEU A 100 -1.96 -10.54 -4.38
CA LEU A 100 -0.86 -9.56 -4.41
C LEU A 100 -0.49 -9.10 -3.01
N PHE A 101 -1.49 -8.70 -2.22
CA PHE A 101 -1.32 -8.22 -0.86
C PHE A 101 -0.77 -9.28 0.09
N ALA A 102 -1.06 -10.56 -0.14
CA ALA A 102 -0.46 -11.66 0.62
C ALA A 102 1.07 -11.73 0.48
N ILE A 103 1.62 -11.40 -0.69
CA ILE A 103 3.08 -11.30 -0.92
C ILE A 103 3.70 -10.19 -0.06
N LEU A 104 2.96 -9.10 0.14
CA LEU A 104 3.34 -7.98 1.00
C LEU A 104 3.09 -8.26 2.49
N GLY A 105 2.69 -9.47 2.87
CA GLY A 105 2.34 -9.83 4.25
C GLY A 105 1.06 -9.17 4.76
N LEU A 106 0.20 -8.67 3.88
CA LEU A 106 -1.03 -7.98 4.24
C LEU A 106 -2.22 -8.97 4.25
N LYS A 107 -3.04 -8.88 5.30
CA LYS A 107 -4.27 -9.69 5.44
C LYS A 107 -5.50 -8.80 5.40
N ALA A 108 -6.61 -9.32 4.88
CA ALA A 108 -7.90 -8.65 4.93
C ALA A 108 -8.41 -8.57 6.38
N VAL A 109 -8.61 -7.36 6.89
CA VAL A 109 -9.06 -7.09 8.25
C VAL A 109 -10.30 -6.19 8.21
N GLY A 110 -11.34 -6.64 8.89
CA GLY A 110 -12.62 -5.95 8.99
C GLY A 110 -13.48 -6.10 7.73
N TYR A 111 -14.78 -5.89 7.92
CA TYR A 111 -15.77 -5.79 6.86
C TYR A 111 -16.53 -4.48 7.04
N TYR A 112 -16.61 -3.69 5.97
CA TYR A 112 -17.22 -2.38 5.98
C TYR A 112 -18.32 -2.39 4.92
N ASP A 113 -19.58 -2.28 5.33
CA ASP A 113 -20.68 -2.09 4.41
C ASP A 113 -20.94 -0.60 4.24
N LEU A 114 -20.59 -0.04 3.07
CA LEU A 114 -20.77 1.38 2.81
C LEU A 114 -22.17 1.67 2.21
N SER A 115 -22.99 0.64 1.96
CA SER A 115 -24.37 0.86 1.50
C SER A 115 -25.22 1.57 2.55
N VAL A 116 -24.85 1.47 3.83
CA VAL A 116 -25.48 2.22 4.93
C VAL A 116 -25.31 3.73 4.75
N ALA A 117 -24.27 4.16 4.04
CA ALA A 117 -24.01 5.55 3.68
C ALA A 117 -24.35 5.85 2.20
N GLU A 118 -25.24 5.05 1.60
CA GLU A 118 -25.71 5.20 0.21
C GLU A 118 -24.61 5.07 -0.85
N LEU A 119 -23.48 4.44 -0.50
CA LEU A 119 -22.41 4.13 -1.44
C LEU A 119 -22.57 2.68 -1.94
N PRO A 120 -22.58 2.42 -3.27
CA PRO A 120 -22.85 1.09 -3.81
C PRO A 120 -21.61 0.18 -3.73
N MET A 121 -21.02 0.04 -2.55
CA MET A 121 -19.80 -0.74 -2.34
C MET A 121 -19.69 -1.26 -0.91
N HIS A 122 -18.92 -2.32 -0.75
CA HIS A 122 -18.41 -2.77 0.55
C HIS A 122 -16.88 -2.83 0.51
N GLY A 123 -16.21 -2.99 1.65
CA GLY A 123 -14.76 -2.98 1.70
C GLY A 123 -14.14 -3.74 2.86
N THR A 124 -12.82 -3.82 2.81
CA THR A 124 -11.95 -4.38 3.86
C THR A 124 -10.63 -3.60 3.88
N CYS A 125 -9.88 -3.69 4.97
CA CYS A 125 -8.55 -3.09 5.08
C CYS A 125 -7.48 -4.18 4.99
N PHE A 126 -6.62 -4.13 3.97
CA PHE A 126 -5.47 -5.01 3.87
C PHE A 126 -4.31 -4.44 4.68
N ARG A 127 -3.83 -5.18 5.68
CA ARG A 127 -2.81 -4.70 6.63
C ARG A 127 -1.97 -5.82 7.25
N PRO A 128 -0.77 -5.54 7.78
CA PRO A 128 -0.07 -6.46 8.67
C PRO A 128 -0.89 -6.65 9.96
N VAL A 129 -0.73 -7.80 10.62
CA VAL A 129 -1.51 -8.16 11.82
C VAL A 129 -0.65 -8.43 13.05
N ASP A 130 0.60 -8.81 12.87
CA ASP A 130 1.58 -8.99 13.93
C ASP A 130 2.27 -7.67 14.27
N LEU A 131 2.65 -7.53 15.55
CA LEU A 131 3.24 -6.31 16.09
C LEU A 131 4.58 -5.99 15.41
N GLU A 132 5.42 -7.00 15.19
CA GLU A 132 6.74 -6.83 14.57
C GLU A 132 6.64 -6.24 13.16
N SER A 133 5.78 -6.79 12.30
CA SER A 133 5.54 -6.25 10.96
C SER A 133 4.91 -4.86 10.97
N LEU A 134 4.05 -4.56 11.94
CA LEU A 134 3.44 -3.24 12.11
C LEU A 134 4.47 -2.20 12.53
N ASP A 135 5.37 -2.55 13.45
CA ASP A 135 6.42 -1.65 13.92
C ASP A 135 7.43 -1.34 12.83
N GLN A 136 7.77 -2.31 11.98
CA GLN A 136 8.67 -2.10 10.84
C GLN A 136 8.00 -1.35 9.69
N ASN A 137 6.77 -1.72 9.32
CA ASN A 137 6.05 -1.06 8.23
C ASN A 137 4.52 -1.22 8.37
N PRO A 138 3.80 -0.20 8.87
CA PRO A 138 2.35 -0.25 9.10
C PRO A 138 1.52 0.14 7.86
N PHE A 139 2.03 -0.09 6.64
CA PHE A 139 1.31 0.23 5.41
C PHE A 139 -0.01 -0.53 5.30
N ARG A 140 -1.07 0.18 4.89
CA ARG A 140 -2.44 -0.32 4.86
C ARG A 140 -3.12 0.08 3.56
N VAL A 141 -4.01 -0.75 3.03
CA VAL A 141 -4.83 -0.38 1.88
C VAL A 141 -6.30 -0.67 2.14
N PHE A 142 -7.10 0.39 2.24
CA PHE A 142 -8.55 0.26 2.26
C PHE A 142 -9.03 -0.07 0.84
N THR A 143 -9.59 -1.25 0.67
CA THR A 143 -10.00 -1.77 -0.65
C THR A 143 -11.50 -1.96 -0.66
N THR A 144 -12.19 -1.25 -1.54
CA THR A 144 -13.62 -1.43 -1.76
C THR A 144 -13.90 -2.20 -3.04
N LEU A 145 -15.01 -2.93 -3.05
CA LEU A 145 -15.57 -3.61 -4.20
C LEU A 145 -16.95 -3.03 -4.50
N LEU A 146 -17.15 -2.59 -5.75
CA LEU A 146 -18.43 -2.16 -6.27
C LEU A 146 -19.47 -3.28 -6.15
N ARG A 147 -20.70 -2.90 -5.81
CA ARG A 147 -21.89 -3.75 -5.77
C ARG A 147 -22.86 -3.30 -6.87
N PRO A 148 -22.74 -3.82 -8.11
CA PRO A 148 -23.54 -3.37 -9.24
C PRO A 148 -25.05 -3.53 -9.01
N GLU A 149 -25.47 -4.47 -8.16
CA GLU A 149 -26.86 -4.68 -7.78
C GLU A 149 -27.48 -3.49 -7.01
N LEU A 150 -26.66 -2.60 -6.46
CA LEU A 150 -27.11 -1.37 -5.80
C LEU A 150 -27.23 -0.17 -6.76
N ILE A 151 -26.85 -0.34 -8.04
CA ILE A 151 -27.02 0.69 -9.07
C ILE A 151 -28.48 0.66 -9.53
N VAL A 152 -29.24 1.72 -9.20
CA VAL A 152 -30.69 1.80 -9.45
C VAL A 152 -31.04 1.89 -10.94
N ASN A 153 -30.24 2.62 -11.72
CA ASN A 153 -30.50 2.77 -13.15
C ASN A 153 -29.94 1.57 -13.94
N ASP A 154 -30.82 0.82 -14.59
CA ASP A 154 -30.47 -0.42 -15.30
C ASP A 154 -29.48 -0.19 -16.44
N GLU A 155 -29.68 0.85 -17.27
CA GLU A 155 -28.77 1.18 -18.38
C GLU A 155 -27.35 1.48 -17.88
N THR A 156 -27.23 2.21 -16.76
CA THR A 156 -25.96 2.53 -16.11
C THR A 156 -25.30 1.28 -15.55
N ARG A 157 -26.09 0.38 -14.93
CA ARG A 157 -25.59 -0.88 -14.40
C ARG A 157 -25.05 -1.77 -15.51
N GLU A 158 -25.79 -1.91 -16.61
CA GLU A 158 -25.36 -2.70 -17.76
C GLU A 158 -24.10 -2.12 -18.41
N LEU A 159 -24.04 -0.79 -18.57
CA LEU A 159 -22.85 -0.11 -19.08
C LEU A 159 -21.64 -0.36 -18.17
N ALA A 160 -21.79 -0.22 -16.86
CA ALA A 160 -20.72 -0.49 -15.90
C ALA A 160 -20.21 -1.92 -16.02
N LEU A 161 -21.11 -2.92 -16.02
CA LEU A 161 -20.74 -4.33 -16.16
C LEU A 161 -20.03 -4.62 -17.49
N LYS A 162 -20.47 -4.01 -18.59
CA LYS A 162 -19.84 -4.14 -19.91
C LYS A 162 -18.43 -3.53 -19.96
N LEU A 163 -18.20 -2.41 -19.28
CA LEU A 163 -16.86 -1.80 -19.21
C LEU A 163 -15.93 -2.61 -18.30
N LEU A 164 -16.44 -3.09 -17.17
CA LEU A 164 -15.70 -3.91 -16.23
C LEU A 164 -15.29 -5.26 -16.81
N SER A 165 -16.12 -5.89 -17.64
CA SER A 165 -15.80 -7.18 -18.26
C SER A 165 -14.70 -7.11 -19.32
N ARG A 166 -14.42 -5.92 -19.87
CA ARG A 166 -13.45 -5.72 -20.96
C ARG A 166 -12.10 -5.22 -20.50
N ARG A 167 -11.99 -4.72 -19.26
CA ARG A 167 -10.73 -4.14 -18.75
C ARG A 167 -9.84 -5.20 -18.12
N HIS A 168 -8.54 -5.00 -18.26
CA HIS A 168 -7.52 -5.77 -17.55
C HIS A 168 -6.62 -4.79 -16.81
N ILE A 169 -6.72 -4.77 -15.47
CA ILE A 169 -5.95 -3.86 -14.62
C ILE A 169 -4.61 -4.46 -14.14
N PHE A 170 -4.36 -5.73 -14.43
CA PHE A 170 -3.13 -6.45 -14.07
C PHE A 170 -2.34 -6.79 -15.32
N SER A 171 -1.04 -6.48 -15.31
CA SER A 171 -0.14 -6.91 -16.38
C SER A 171 0.07 -8.43 -16.32
N GLY A 172 0.40 -9.04 -17.47
CA GLY A 172 0.71 -10.48 -17.53
C GLY A 172 1.86 -10.86 -16.59
N ARG A 173 2.91 -10.04 -16.57
CA ARG A 173 4.06 -10.23 -15.67
C ARG A 173 3.67 -10.22 -14.19
N LEU A 174 2.77 -9.33 -13.77
CA LEU A 174 2.29 -9.30 -12.39
C LEU A 174 1.58 -10.60 -12.03
N LEU A 175 0.72 -11.10 -12.91
CA LEU A 175 0.00 -12.36 -12.68
C LEU A 175 0.96 -13.55 -12.60
N GLU A 176 2.01 -13.58 -13.44
CA GLU A 176 3.08 -14.58 -13.35
C GLU A 176 3.80 -14.56 -12.00
N LEU A 177 4.18 -13.36 -11.52
CA LEU A 177 4.84 -13.19 -10.23
C LEU A 177 3.95 -13.64 -9.08
N ILE A 178 2.66 -13.29 -9.10
CA ILE A 178 1.70 -13.74 -8.08
C ILE A 178 1.59 -15.28 -8.08
N ASN A 179 1.43 -15.91 -9.25
CA ASN A 179 1.38 -17.36 -9.36
C ASN A 179 2.69 -18.02 -8.89
N CYS A 180 3.83 -17.36 -9.13
CA CYS A 180 5.14 -17.82 -8.70
C CYS A 180 5.29 -17.76 -7.17
N ALA A 181 4.85 -16.67 -6.56
CA ALA A 181 4.86 -16.50 -5.11
C ALA A 181 3.96 -17.54 -4.42
N GLU A 182 2.76 -17.77 -4.95
CA GLU A 182 1.83 -18.77 -4.40
C GLU A 182 2.42 -20.17 -4.34
N ARG A 183 3.09 -20.62 -5.40
CA ARG A 183 3.79 -21.91 -5.42
C ARG A 183 4.95 -21.99 -4.42
N GLN A 184 5.44 -20.84 -3.97
CA GLN A 184 6.54 -20.68 -3.02
C GLN A 184 6.05 -20.18 -1.66
N ASN A 185 4.80 -20.49 -1.28
CA ASN A 185 4.19 -20.10 0.00
C ASN A 185 4.20 -18.57 0.24
N TRP A 186 3.86 -17.80 -0.80
CA TRP A 186 3.83 -16.33 -0.83
C TRP A 186 5.19 -15.63 -0.78
N ASN A 187 6.29 -16.37 -0.97
CA ASN A 187 7.64 -15.80 -1.01
C ASN A 187 8.08 -15.54 -2.46
N LEU A 188 8.85 -14.47 -2.65
CA LEU A 188 9.51 -14.14 -3.92
C LEU A 188 11.01 -14.01 -3.69
N LEU A 189 11.81 -14.48 -4.65
CA LEU A 189 13.24 -14.16 -4.69
C LEU A 189 13.43 -12.68 -5.04
N TRP A 190 14.49 -12.07 -4.52
CA TRP A 190 14.82 -10.67 -4.83
C TRP A 190 14.97 -10.40 -6.33
N ASP A 191 15.59 -11.32 -7.06
CA ASP A 191 15.77 -11.21 -8.52
C ASP A 191 14.43 -11.15 -9.27
N ASN A 192 13.36 -11.71 -8.69
CA ASN A 192 12.03 -11.67 -9.27
C ASN A 192 11.24 -10.40 -8.89
N CYS A 193 11.67 -9.67 -7.86
CA CYS A 193 11.00 -8.45 -7.40
C CYS A 193 11.23 -7.25 -8.33
N GLY A 194 12.26 -7.30 -9.20
CA GLY A 194 12.53 -6.25 -10.20
C GLY A 194 12.76 -4.86 -9.59
N LEU A 195 13.28 -4.83 -8.36
CA LEU A 195 13.63 -3.63 -7.59
C LEU A 195 15.08 -3.22 -7.84
#